data_AF-A0A534K1J2-F1
#
_entry.id   AF-A0A534K1J2-F1
#
_cell.length_a   1.000
_cell.length_b   1.000
_cell.length_c   1.000
_cell.angle_alpha   90.00
_cell.angle_beta   90.00
_cell.angle_gamma   90.00
#
_symmetry.space_group_name_H-M   'P 1'
#
loop_
_entity.id
_entity.type
_entity.pdbx_description
1 polymer ?
#
loop_
_entity_poly.entity_id
_entity_poly.type
_entity_poly.pdbx_seq_one_letter_code
_entity_poly.pdbx_strand_id
1 'polypeptide(L)'
;MAADKKRSFLEGFEAGLRVAWNEVIKMASRGYSSTELGVMAKTKLATIHRDVEAEAARLDEASGAEASPEGGDITARGSYLVNEEKAEAVYGHFRSLLKTGARGLAITRTHPTDVTKRFQLGDVEAIWLSRTPDKTKSGDVAIADPTNLVALAGAVIAFLEGGGNAAVVMEGLEYLVSLNSFPSVLRFLQTLNEKVVLNDSYLLISANADALKEQEYSLLAKEMAGEL
;
A
#
# COMPACT_ATOMS: atom_id res chain seq x y z
N MET A 1 17.02 -21.29 -2.94
CA MET A 1 16.38 -20.04 -2.49
C MET A 1 15.62 -20.17 -1.17
N ALA A 2 14.68 -21.12 -0.99
CA ALA A 2 13.90 -21.22 0.26
C ALA A 2 14.73 -21.50 1.53
N ALA A 3 15.80 -22.32 1.42
CA ALA A 3 16.68 -22.62 2.54
C ALA A 3 17.52 -21.40 2.99
N ASP A 4 17.80 -20.48 2.07
CA ASP A 4 18.66 -19.31 2.30
C ASP A 4 17.86 -18.16 2.93
N LYS A 5 16.63 -17.93 2.45
CA LYS A 5 15.65 -17.03 3.09
C LYS A 5 15.35 -17.47 4.53
N LYS A 6 15.19 -18.78 4.77
CA LYS A 6 14.95 -19.33 6.12
C LYS A 6 16.14 -19.13 7.05
N ARG A 7 17.37 -19.23 6.55
CA ARG A 7 18.59 -19.03 7.34
C ARG A 7 18.75 -17.56 7.76
N SER A 8 18.61 -16.65 6.80
CA SER A 8 18.68 -15.20 7.06
C SER A 8 17.62 -14.73 8.06
N PHE A 9 16.38 -15.23 7.95
CA PHE A 9 15.33 -14.95 8.93
C PHE A 9 15.69 -15.42 10.34
N LEU A 10 16.24 -16.63 10.48
CA LEU A 10 16.64 -17.19 11.77
C LEU A 10 17.79 -16.39 12.41
N GLU A 11 18.75 -15.95 11.61
CA GLU A 11 19.88 -15.12 12.07
C GLU A 11 19.41 -13.74 12.55
N GLY A 12 18.49 -13.09 11.82
CA GLY A 12 17.87 -11.82 12.23
C GLY A 12 17.01 -11.96 13.49
N PHE A 13 16.22 -13.04 13.59
CA PHE A 13 15.42 -13.34 14.77
C PHE A 13 16.28 -13.58 16.01
N GLU A 14 17.39 -14.32 15.87
CA GLU A 14 18.32 -14.55 16.98
C GLU A 14 18.99 -13.24 17.43
N ALA A 15 19.39 -12.37 16.50
CA ALA A 15 19.95 -11.07 16.82
C ALA A 15 18.95 -10.19 17.58
N GLY A 16 17.70 -10.13 17.13
CA GLY A 16 16.61 -9.39 17.79
C GLY A 16 16.34 -9.88 19.21
N LEU A 17 16.30 -11.20 19.42
CA LEU A 17 16.16 -11.81 20.74
C LEU A 17 17.32 -11.42 21.68
N ARG A 18 18.56 -11.46 21.18
CA ARG A 18 19.74 -11.09 21.99
C ARG A 18 19.71 -9.63 22.43
N VAL A 19 19.28 -8.72 21.54
CA VAL A 19 19.13 -7.29 21.87
C VAL A 19 18.06 -7.10 22.95
N ALA A 20 16.89 -7.72 22.80
CA ALA A 20 15.80 -7.64 23.77
C ALA A 20 16.23 -8.15 25.15
N TRP A 21 16.90 -9.30 25.21
CA TRP A 21 17.41 -9.87 26.46
C TRP A 21 18.48 -9.02 27.12
N ASN A 22 19.41 -8.45 26.36
CA ASN A 22 20.42 -7.54 26.90
C ASN A 22 19.79 -6.28 27.50
N GLU A 23 18.71 -5.78 26.91
CA GLU A 23 17.99 -4.61 27.44
C GLU A 23 17.29 -4.95 28.77
N VAL A 24 16.66 -6.13 28.87
CA VAL A 24 16.06 -6.61 30.12
C VAL A 24 17.12 -6.78 31.22
N ILE A 25 18.30 -7.34 30.91
CA ILE A 25 19.42 -7.47 31.86
C ILE A 25 19.92 -6.10 32.31
N LYS A 26 20.01 -5.13 31.39
CA LYS A 26 20.40 -3.74 31.69
C LYS A 26 19.38 -3.04 32.58
N MET A 27 18.09 -3.35 32.45
CA MET A 27 17.05 -2.83 33.33
C MET A 27 17.16 -3.48 34.71
N ALA A 28 17.28 -4.81 34.80
CA ALA A 28 17.39 -5.52 36.09
C ALA A 28 18.63 -5.11 36.91
N SER A 29 19.73 -4.73 36.26
CA SER A 29 20.97 -4.28 36.93
C SER A 29 20.93 -2.85 37.47
N ARG A 30 19.88 -2.07 37.18
CA ARG A 30 19.75 -0.65 37.59
C ARG A 30 18.92 -0.44 38.87
N GLY A 31 18.57 -1.51 39.58
CA GLY A 31 17.91 -1.43 40.89
C GLY A 31 16.43 -1.03 40.85
N TYR A 32 15.77 -1.14 39.70
CA TYR A 32 14.32 -0.90 39.58
C TYR A 32 13.51 -1.91 40.39
N SER A 33 12.36 -1.47 40.92
CA SER A 33 11.39 -2.35 41.57
C SER A 33 10.77 -3.34 40.58
N SER A 34 10.22 -4.45 41.07
CA SER A 34 9.55 -5.46 40.25
C SER A 34 8.37 -4.88 39.44
N THR A 35 7.68 -3.87 39.97
CA THR A 35 6.59 -3.17 39.29
C THR A 35 7.10 -2.28 38.15
N GLU A 36 8.17 -1.51 38.37
CA GLU A 36 8.77 -0.66 37.33
C GLU A 36 9.34 -1.48 36.18
N LEU A 37 10.03 -2.58 36.50
CA LEU A 37 10.51 -3.53 35.49
C LEU A 37 9.36 -4.10 34.66
N GLY A 38 8.25 -4.46 35.31
CA GLY A 38 7.06 -4.97 34.62
C GLY A 38 6.41 -3.95 33.68
N VAL A 39 6.36 -2.68 34.06
CA VAL A 39 5.84 -1.60 33.20
C VAL A 39 6.76 -1.37 32.00
N MET A 40 8.06 -1.25 32.23
CA MET A 40 9.04 -1.01 31.16
C MET A 40 9.10 -2.17 30.16
N ALA A 41 9.04 -3.41 30.64
CA ALA A 41 9.00 -4.60 29.79
C ALA A 41 7.75 -4.63 28.91
N LYS A 42 6.57 -4.27 29.45
CA LYS A 42 5.31 -4.20 28.67
C LYS A 42 5.34 -3.09 27.63
N THR A 43 5.86 -1.91 27.98
CA THR A 43 6.02 -0.80 27.04
C THR A 43 6.95 -1.18 25.89
N LYS A 44 8.08 -1.83 26.20
CA LYS A 44 9.01 -2.36 25.18
C LYS A 44 8.38 -3.44 24.32
N LEU A 45 7.65 -4.39 24.92
CA LEU A 45 6.94 -5.42 24.16
C LEU A 45 5.93 -4.81 23.17
N ALA A 46 5.27 -3.73 23.54
CA ALA A 46 4.35 -3.00 22.66
C ALA A 46 5.07 -2.25 21.52
N THR A 47 6.36 -1.91 21.68
CA THR A 47 7.15 -1.25 20.61
C THR A 47 7.91 -2.24 19.73
N ILE A 48 8.04 -3.51 20.10
CA ILE A 48 8.76 -4.53 19.32
C ILE A 48 8.26 -4.56 17.87
N HIS A 49 6.95 -4.47 17.63
CA HIS A 49 6.42 -4.42 16.26
C HIS A 49 6.99 -3.25 15.45
N ARG A 50 7.05 -2.06 16.05
CA ARG A 50 7.58 -0.84 15.42
C ARG A 50 9.10 -0.91 15.22
N ASP A 51 9.82 -1.48 16.17
CA ASP A 51 11.27 -1.62 16.10
C ASP A 51 11.68 -2.69 15.07
N VAL A 52 10.91 -3.78 14.96
CA VAL A 52 11.05 -4.81 13.92
C VAL A 52 10.73 -4.24 12.54
N GLU A 53 9.69 -3.41 12.40
CA GLU A 53 9.38 -2.71 11.15
C GLU A 53 10.48 -1.73 10.74
N ALA A 54 11.06 -1.00 11.70
CA ALA A 54 12.17 -0.08 11.45
C ALA A 54 13.49 -0.79 11.14
N GLU A 55 13.71 -1.99 11.69
CA GLU A 55 14.87 -2.82 11.36
C GLU A 55 14.70 -3.52 10.00
N ALA A 56 13.50 -4.00 9.68
CA ALA A 56 13.16 -4.52 8.35
C ALA A 56 13.40 -3.47 7.27
N ALA A 57 12.93 -2.23 7.48
CA ALA A 57 13.18 -1.13 6.55
C ALA A 57 14.68 -0.82 6.35
N ARG A 58 15.50 -0.94 7.41
CA ARG A 58 16.96 -0.75 7.34
C ARG A 58 17.68 -1.89 6.62
N LEU A 59 17.20 -3.12 6.78
CA LEU A 59 17.72 -4.30 6.08
C LEU A 59 17.33 -4.27 4.59
N ASP A 60 16.14 -3.79 4.27
CA ASP A 60 15.69 -3.58 2.89
C ASP A 60 16.56 -2.51 2.19
N GLU A 61 16.86 -1.38 2.87
CA GLU A 61 17.80 -0.34 2.37
C GLU A 61 19.24 -0.87 2.17
N ALA A 62 19.72 -1.73 3.07
CA ALA A 62 21.07 -2.29 3.00
C ALA A 62 21.22 -3.41 1.97
N SER A 63 20.14 -4.12 1.64
CA SER A 63 20.19 -5.26 0.72
C SER A 63 20.22 -4.88 -0.75
N GLY A 64 19.86 -3.65 -1.14
CA GLY A 64 19.75 -3.27 -2.54
C GLY A 64 18.87 -4.24 -3.36
N ALA A 65 18.01 -5.02 -2.69
CA ALA A 65 17.09 -5.91 -3.34
C ALA A 65 15.98 -5.04 -3.91
N GLU A 66 16.09 -4.71 -5.19
CA GLU A 66 14.89 -4.51 -5.99
C GLU A 66 14.00 -5.72 -5.73
N ALA A 67 12.95 -5.53 -4.93
CA ALA A 67 11.87 -6.49 -4.84
C ALA A 67 11.34 -6.64 -6.26
N SER A 68 11.80 -7.66 -6.98
CA SER A 68 11.05 -8.21 -8.09
C SER A 68 9.72 -8.64 -7.47
N PRO A 69 8.60 -8.02 -7.86
CA PRO A 69 7.32 -8.48 -7.36
C PRO A 69 7.17 -9.92 -7.86
N GLU A 70 6.97 -10.86 -6.95
CA GLU A 70 6.53 -12.23 -7.31
C GLU A 70 5.06 -12.21 -7.78
N GLY A 71 4.65 -11.17 -8.53
CA GLY A 71 3.33 -10.96 -9.10
C GLY A 71 3.43 -10.90 -10.62
N GLY A 72 2.41 -11.41 -11.31
CA GLY A 72 2.38 -11.59 -12.77
C GLY A 72 2.78 -10.34 -13.56
N ASP A 73 3.28 -10.53 -14.78
CA ASP A 73 3.60 -9.42 -15.67
C ASP A 73 2.32 -8.75 -16.20
N ILE A 74 2.32 -7.41 -16.24
CA ILE A 74 1.29 -6.64 -16.94
C ILE A 74 1.46 -6.86 -18.44
N THR A 75 0.63 -7.73 -19.00
CA THR A 75 0.73 -8.15 -20.40
C THR A 75 -0.02 -7.23 -21.38
N ALA A 76 -1.01 -6.47 -20.91
CA ALA A 76 -1.85 -5.62 -21.75
C ALA A 76 -2.34 -4.37 -21.00
N ARG A 77 -2.97 -3.44 -21.73
CA ARG A 77 -3.72 -2.33 -21.14
C ARG A 77 -4.99 -2.86 -20.47
N GLY A 78 -5.42 -2.23 -19.39
CA GLY A 78 -6.59 -2.66 -18.65
C GLY A 78 -6.45 -2.49 -17.14
N SER A 79 -7.42 -3.04 -16.43
CA SER A 79 -7.51 -2.97 -14.98
C SER A 79 -7.07 -4.28 -14.34
N TYR A 80 -6.21 -4.20 -13.33
CA TYR A 80 -5.61 -5.35 -12.66
C TYR A 80 -5.82 -5.27 -11.15
N LEU A 81 -6.10 -6.42 -10.55
CA LEU A 81 -6.15 -6.58 -9.10
C LEU A 81 -4.83 -7.18 -8.61
N VAL A 82 -4.30 -6.68 -7.51
CA VAL A 82 -3.15 -7.25 -6.81
C VAL A 82 -3.63 -7.71 -5.45
N ASN A 83 -3.54 -9.02 -5.19
CA ASN A 83 -3.95 -9.59 -3.92
C ASN A 83 -2.82 -9.46 -2.90
N GLU A 84 -2.91 -8.46 -2.02
CA GLU A 84 -1.87 -8.18 -1.04
C GLU A 84 -2.42 -7.50 0.21
N GLU A 85 -1.75 -7.70 1.35
CA GLU A 85 -2.12 -7.04 2.60
C GLU A 85 -1.64 -5.57 2.66
N LYS A 86 -0.47 -5.31 2.08
CA LYS A 86 0.17 -3.99 1.99
C LYS A 86 0.43 -3.72 0.53
N ALA A 87 0.19 -2.50 0.06
CA ALA A 87 0.26 -2.08 -1.34
C ALA A 87 1.67 -2.10 -1.99
N GLU A 88 2.58 -3.00 -1.57
CA GLU A 88 3.97 -2.99 -2.02
C GLU A 88 4.11 -3.40 -3.50
N ALA A 89 3.45 -4.50 -3.90
CA ALA A 89 3.54 -5.01 -5.25
C ALA A 89 2.82 -4.09 -6.24
N VAL A 90 1.64 -3.57 -5.90
CA VAL A 90 0.91 -2.65 -6.79
C VAL A 90 1.74 -1.39 -7.10
N TYR A 91 2.42 -0.79 -6.11
CA TYR A 91 3.28 0.36 -6.36
C TYR A 91 4.57 -0.01 -7.10
N GLY A 92 5.07 -1.24 -6.95
CA GLY A 92 6.16 -1.77 -7.75
C GLY A 92 5.82 -1.81 -9.25
N HIS A 93 4.65 -2.37 -9.58
CA HIS A 93 4.13 -2.38 -10.95
C HIS A 93 3.85 -0.97 -11.46
N PHE A 94 3.23 -0.12 -10.65
CA PHE A 94 2.97 1.28 -10.97
C PHE A 94 4.26 2.02 -11.33
N ARG A 95 5.30 1.92 -10.49
CA ARG A 95 6.62 2.52 -10.74
C ARG A 95 7.25 2.02 -12.05
N SER A 96 7.09 0.73 -12.37
CA SER A 96 7.58 0.17 -13.64
C SER A 96 6.92 0.85 -14.84
N LEU A 97 5.60 1.07 -14.79
CA LEU A 97 4.86 1.79 -15.83
C LEU A 97 5.30 3.26 -15.94
N LEU A 98 5.59 3.93 -14.82
CA LEU A 98 6.13 5.30 -14.84
C LEU A 98 7.50 5.37 -15.54
N LYS A 99 8.38 4.40 -15.26
CA LYS A 99 9.71 4.30 -15.89
C LYS A 99 9.63 4.08 -17.41
N THR A 100 8.55 3.46 -17.90
CA THR A 100 8.29 3.29 -19.34
C THR A 100 7.52 4.46 -19.97
N GLY A 101 7.29 5.53 -19.21
CA GLY A 101 6.74 6.80 -19.71
C GLY A 101 5.23 6.95 -19.54
N ALA A 102 4.57 6.11 -18.74
CA ALA A 102 3.16 6.32 -18.39
C ALA A 102 2.99 7.57 -17.49
N ARG A 103 1.89 8.30 -17.69
CA ARG A 103 1.50 9.37 -16.75
C ARG A 103 0.91 8.77 -15.50
N GLY A 104 1.37 9.17 -14.32
CA GLY A 104 0.96 8.58 -13.06
C GLY A 104 -0.11 9.36 -12.30
N LEU A 105 -1.16 8.66 -11.83
CA LEU A 105 -2.07 9.12 -10.80
C LEU A 105 -2.13 8.12 -9.65
N ALA A 106 -1.85 8.56 -8.42
CA ALA A 106 -1.96 7.73 -7.22
C ALA A 106 -3.15 8.14 -6.35
N ILE A 107 -4.05 7.19 -6.08
CA ILE A 107 -5.19 7.35 -5.17
C ILE A 107 -4.85 6.61 -3.88
N THR A 108 -4.69 7.36 -2.80
CA THR A 108 -3.98 6.86 -1.61
C THR A 108 -4.69 7.25 -0.32
N ARG A 109 -4.59 6.40 0.71
CA ARG A 109 -5.03 6.74 2.08
C ARG A 109 -3.93 7.41 2.89
N THR A 110 -2.69 7.06 2.60
CA THR A 110 -1.49 7.66 3.17
C THR A 110 -1.23 9.00 2.50
N HIS A 111 -0.62 9.95 3.20
CA HIS A 111 -0.35 11.26 2.61
C HIS A 111 0.53 11.12 1.34
N PRO A 112 0.21 11.78 0.21
CA PRO A 112 0.92 11.56 -1.05
C PRO A 112 2.43 11.77 -0.99
N THR A 113 2.91 12.76 -0.21
CA THR A 113 4.35 12.96 -0.03
C THR A 113 5.05 11.73 0.55
N ASP A 114 4.40 11.02 1.48
CA ASP A 114 4.98 9.84 2.12
C ASP A 114 4.98 8.65 1.15
N VAL A 115 3.90 8.47 0.38
CA VAL A 115 3.78 7.43 -0.65
C VAL A 115 4.82 7.65 -1.76
N THR A 116 4.89 8.85 -2.32
CA THR A 116 5.85 9.19 -3.37
C THR A 116 7.29 8.97 -2.92
N LYS A 117 7.62 9.32 -1.66
CA LYS A 117 8.95 9.09 -1.10
C LYS A 117 9.23 7.60 -0.88
N ARG A 118 8.29 6.86 -0.26
CA ARG A 118 8.45 5.44 0.04
C ARG A 118 8.68 4.61 -1.23
N PHE A 119 7.85 4.84 -2.25
CA PHE A 119 7.87 4.04 -3.47
C PHE A 119 8.71 4.64 -4.60
N GLN A 120 9.31 5.82 -4.37
CA GLN A 120 10.18 6.51 -5.33
C GLN A 120 9.46 6.78 -6.66
N LEU A 121 8.25 7.34 -6.57
CA LEU A 121 7.35 7.49 -7.72
C LEU A 121 7.73 8.66 -8.66
N GLY A 122 8.63 9.55 -8.23
CA GLY A 122 8.98 10.75 -9.01
C GLY A 122 7.86 11.78 -9.00
N ASP A 123 7.63 12.43 -10.14
CA ASP A 123 6.56 13.40 -10.32
C ASP A 123 5.28 12.69 -10.78
N VAL A 124 4.30 12.58 -9.87
CA VAL A 124 3.01 11.92 -10.10
C VAL A 124 1.89 12.77 -9.53
N GLU A 125 0.77 12.80 -10.23
CA GLU A 125 -0.45 13.36 -9.66
C GLU A 125 -0.95 12.44 -8.54
N ALA A 126 -1.56 13.01 -7.51
CA ALA A 126 -2.05 12.24 -6.39
C ALA A 126 -3.36 12.78 -5.83
N ILE A 127 -4.26 11.86 -5.48
CA ILE A 127 -5.50 12.12 -4.76
C ILE A 127 -5.40 11.46 -3.40
N TRP A 128 -5.53 12.27 -2.35
CA TRP A 128 -5.55 11.79 -0.98
C TRP A 128 -6.99 11.53 -0.52
N LEU A 129 -7.29 10.29 -0.16
CA LEU A 129 -8.57 9.89 0.41
C LEU A 129 -8.65 10.31 1.87
N SER A 130 -9.37 11.39 2.14
CA SER A 130 -9.56 11.91 3.49
C SER A 130 -10.99 12.41 3.72
N ARG A 131 -11.59 12.01 4.84
CA ARG A 131 -12.90 12.54 5.30
C ARG A 131 -12.78 13.90 5.97
N THR A 132 -11.58 14.34 6.29
CA THR A 132 -11.34 15.64 6.91
C THR A 132 -10.54 16.47 5.93
N PRO A 133 -11.18 17.34 5.14
CA PRO A 133 -10.50 18.28 4.28
C PRO A 133 -9.90 19.39 5.14
N ASP A 134 -8.91 19.05 5.96
CA ASP A 134 -8.14 20.04 6.68
C ASP A 134 -7.17 20.66 5.68
N LYS A 135 -7.65 21.69 4.97
CA LYS A 135 -6.91 22.42 3.95
C LYS A 135 -5.58 22.97 4.47
N THR A 136 -5.44 23.15 5.79
CA THR A 136 -4.19 23.62 6.41
C THR A 136 -3.08 22.56 6.43
N LYS A 137 -3.44 21.26 6.43
CA LYS A 137 -2.51 20.13 6.40
C LYS A 137 -2.31 19.52 5.03
N SER A 138 -3.17 19.89 4.08
CA SER A 138 -3.23 19.26 2.77
C SER A 138 -2.28 19.91 1.76
N GLY A 139 -1.84 21.15 1.99
CA GLY A 139 -1.01 21.88 1.04
C GLY A 139 -1.65 21.95 -0.35
N ASP A 140 -0.86 21.72 -1.40
CA ASP A 140 -1.30 21.68 -2.81
C ASP A 140 -1.83 20.30 -3.24
N VAL A 141 -2.08 19.38 -2.29
CA VAL A 141 -2.54 18.01 -2.59
C VAL A 141 -4.05 17.99 -2.85
N ALA A 142 -4.46 17.30 -3.93
CA ALA A 142 -5.87 17.06 -4.19
C ALA A 142 -6.47 16.10 -3.15
N ILE A 143 -7.61 16.47 -2.56
CA ILE A 143 -8.31 15.65 -1.55
C ILE A 143 -9.63 15.17 -2.14
N ALA A 144 -9.94 13.89 -1.96
CA ALA A 144 -11.24 13.34 -2.25
C ALA A 144 -11.87 12.72 -0.99
N ASP A 145 -13.16 13.01 -0.77
CA ASP A 145 -13.94 12.30 0.24
C ASP A 145 -14.21 10.87 -0.25
N PRO A 146 -13.78 9.83 0.48
CA PRO A 146 -14.00 8.43 0.10
C PRO A 146 -15.48 8.02 0.00
N THR A 147 -16.42 8.80 0.56
CA THR A 147 -17.87 8.53 0.39
C THR A 147 -18.45 9.16 -0.88
N ASN A 148 -17.71 10.05 -1.56
CA ASN A 148 -18.15 10.69 -2.79
C ASN A 148 -17.52 10.01 -4.02
N LEU A 149 -17.95 8.77 -4.28
CA LEU A 149 -17.47 7.97 -5.41
C LEU A 149 -17.66 8.64 -6.77
N VAL A 150 -18.70 9.49 -6.92
CA VAL A 150 -18.97 10.23 -8.16
C VAL A 150 -17.88 11.27 -8.41
N ALA A 151 -17.53 12.07 -7.40
CA ALA A 151 -16.46 13.06 -7.54
C ALA A 151 -15.10 12.39 -7.77
N LEU A 152 -14.82 11.29 -7.05
CA LEU A 152 -13.59 10.52 -7.24
C LEU A 152 -13.51 9.96 -8.67
N ALA A 153 -14.59 9.38 -9.18
CA ALA A 153 -14.63 8.89 -10.56
C ALA A 153 -14.38 10.02 -11.56
N GLY A 154 -15.03 11.17 -11.38
CA GLY A 154 -14.83 12.34 -12.24
C GLY A 154 -13.38 12.79 -12.31
N ALA A 155 -12.67 12.80 -11.17
CA ALA A 155 -11.26 13.16 -11.13
C ALA A 155 -10.36 12.15 -11.87
N VAL A 156 -10.59 10.84 -11.67
CA VAL A 156 -9.84 9.79 -12.36
C VAL A 156 -10.11 9.82 -13.87
N ILE A 157 -11.37 10.01 -14.27
CA ILE A 157 -11.75 10.09 -15.68
C ILE A 157 -11.10 11.29 -16.36
N ALA A 158 -11.12 12.46 -15.73
CA ALA A 158 -10.45 13.64 -16.25
C ALA A 158 -8.94 13.41 -16.45
N PHE A 159 -8.30 12.71 -15.52
CA PHE A 159 -6.90 12.32 -15.66
C PHE A 159 -6.68 11.37 -16.84
N LEU A 160 -7.51 10.33 -16.99
CA LEU A 160 -7.44 9.37 -18.10
C LEU A 160 -7.60 10.05 -19.47
N GLU A 161 -8.58 10.95 -19.59
CA GLU A 161 -8.89 11.70 -20.82
C GLU A 161 -7.82 12.76 -21.17
N GLY A 162 -6.92 13.09 -20.24
CA GLY A 162 -5.86 14.09 -20.40
C GLY A 162 -4.67 13.71 -21.29
N GLY A 163 -4.71 12.58 -22.03
CA GLY A 163 -3.66 12.23 -22.98
C GLY A 163 -3.33 10.75 -23.15
N GLY A 164 -4.16 9.83 -22.64
CA GLY A 164 -3.90 8.39 -22.71
C GLY A 164 -2.59 7.98 -22.02
N ASN A 165 -2.16 6.74 -22.27
CA ASN A 165 -0.99 6.12 -21.63
C ASN A 165 -0.89 6.43 -20.13
N ALA A 166 -2.04 6.43 -19.45
CA ALA A 166 -2.10 6.72 -18.03
C ALA A 166 -1.93 5.42 -17.24
N ALA A 167 -1.26 5.51 -16.11
CA ALA A 167 -1.30 4.52 -15.06
C ALA A 167 -2.00 5.16 -13.86
N VAL A 168 -3.04 4.50 -13.37
CA VAL A 168 -3.73 4.87 -12.13
C VAL A 168 -3.49 3.77 -11.13
N VAL A 169 -2.97 4.10 -9.96
CA VAL A 169 -2.88 3.16 -8.83
C VAL A 169 -3.89 3.54 -7.76
N MET A 170 -4.60 2.56 -7.23
CA MET A 170 -5.56 2.72 -6.15
C MET A 170 -5.23 1.77 -5.00
N GLU A 171 -4.89 2.38 -3.87
CA GLU A 171 -4.77 1.70 -2.58
C GLU A 171 -6.00 2.02 -1.72
N GLY A 172 -6.43 1.04 -0.93
CA GLY A 172 -7.50 1.22 0.05
C GLY A 172 -8.90 0.94 -0.51
N LEU A 173 -9.03 -0.07 -1.36
CA LEU A 173 -10.33 -0.56 -1.82
C LEU A 173 -11.22 -0.97 -0.63
N GLU A 174 -10.65 -1.64 0.37
CA GLU A 174 -11.32 -2.05 1.60
C GLU A 174 -11.84 -0.82 2.36
N TYR A 175 -11.10 0.28 2.32
CA TYR A 175 -11.53 1.52 2.94
C TYR A 175 -12.75 2.09 2.23
N LEU A 176 -12.76 2.11 0.89
CA LEU A 176 -13.95 2.49 0.11
C LEU A 176 -15.13 1.57 0.39
N VAL A 177 -14.93 0.25 0.46
CA VAL A 177 -15.97 -0.73 0.80
C VAL A 177 -16.45 -0.58 2.24
N SER A 178 -15.59 -0.19 3.18
CA SER A 178 -15.99 0.01 4.58
C SER A 178 -16.88 1.24 4.78
N LEU A 179 -16.80 2.21 3.87
CA LEU A 179 -17.51 3.48 3.94
C LEU A 179 -18.71 3.58 2.98
N ASN A 180 -18.78 2.67 2.00
CA ASN A 180 -19.81 2.65 0.97
C ASN A 180 -20.43 1.25 0.88
N SER A 181 -21.57 1.10 0.21
CA SER A 181 -22.05 -0.23 -0.11
C SER A 181 -21.18 -0.88 -1.19
N PHE A 182 -20.86 -2.17 -1.05
CA PHE A 182 -20.09 -2.91 -2.06
C PHE A 182 -20.64 -2.74 -3.49
N PRO A 183 -21.97 -2.84 -3.75
CA PRO A 183 -22.51 -2.60 -5.09
C PRO A 183 -22.20 -1.20 -5.67
N SER A 184 -22.03 -0.19 -4.81
CA SER A 184 -21.68 1.16 -5.27
C SER A 184 -20.20 1.26 -5.64
N VAL A 185 -19.33 0.60 -4.87
CA VAL A 185 -17.89 0.49 -5.19
C VAL A 185 -17.68 -0.31 -6.47
N LEU A 186 -18.42 -1.42 -6.65
CA LEU A 186 -18.35 -2.22 -7.87
C LEU A 186 -18.75 -1.41 -9.11
N ARG A 187 -19.86 -0.67 -9.07
CA ARG A 187 -20.26 0.23 -10.17
C ARG A 187 -19.24 1.33 -10.44
N PHE A 188 -18.63 1.86 -9.38
CA PHE A 188 -17.55 2.84 -9.50
C PHE A 188 -16.36 2.24 -10.26
N LEU A 189 -15.89 1.04 -9.89
CA LEU A 189 -14.80 0.36 -10.59
C LEU A 189 -15.16 -0.01 -12.04
N GLN A 190 -16.39 -0.48 -12.29
CA GLN A 190 -16.89 -0.72 -13.64
C GLN A 190 -16.81 0.53 -14.52
N THR A 191 -17.23 1.68 -13.98
CA THR A 191 -17.13 2.97 -14.69
C THR A 191 -15.68 3.33 -15.00
N LEU A 192 -14.76 3.07 -14.06
CA LEU A 192 -13.33 3.31 -14.29
C LEU A 192 -12.76 2.34 -15.34
N ASN A 193 -13.12 1.06 -15.29
CA ASN A 193 -12.66 0.04 -16.24
C ASN A 193 -13.03 0.40 -17.68
N GLU A 194 -14.28 0.81 -17.92
CA GLU A 194 -14.71 1.29 -19.24
C GLU A 194 -13.81 2.43 -19.74
N LYS A 195 -13.50 3.38 -18.85
CA LYS A 195 -12.68 4.56 -19.18
C LYS A 195 -11.19 4.23 -19.35
N VAL A 196 -10.67 3.26 -18.62
CA VAL A 196 -9.30 2.76 -18.76
C VAL A 196 -9.11 2.12 -20.13
N VAL A 197 -10.06 1.29 -20.55
CA VAL A 197 -10.05 0.65 -21.88
C VAL A 197 -10.15 1.68 -23.00
N LEU A 198 -11.08 2.65 -22.88
CA LEU A 198 -11.25 3.69 -23.90
C LEU A 198 -10.05 4.62 -24.08
N ASN A 199 -9.18 4.74 -23.07
CA ASN A 199 -8.03 5.64 -23.07
C ASN A 199 -6.67 4.89 -23.13
N ASP A 200 -6.65 3.61 -23.52
CA ASP A 200 -5.43 2.80 -23.62
C ASP A 200 -4.51 2.92 -22.38
N SER A 201 -5.11 2.75 -21.20
CA SER A 201 -4.48 3.06 -19.92
C SER A 201 -4.44 1.84 -19.00
N TYR A 202 -3.88 2.02 -17.80
CA TYR A 202 -3.79 1.01 -16.75
C TYR A 202 -4.50 1.48 -15.50
N LEU A 203 -5.22 0.57 -14.85
CA LEU A 203 -5.69 0.74 -13.47
C LEU A 203 -5.16 -0.42 -12.64
N LEU A 204 -4.41 -0.11 -11.59
CA LEU A 204 -3.84 -1.09 -10.69
C LEU A 204 -4.48 -0.90 -9.31
N ILE A 205 -5.10 -1.96 -8.79
CA ILE A 205 -5.84 -1.91 -7.53
C ILE A 205 -5.22 -2.90 -6.57
N SER A 206 -4.78 -2.42 -5.41
CA SER A 206 -4.43 -3.30 -4.29
C SER A 206 -5.69 -3.65 -3.51
N ALA A 207 -5.87 -4.95 -3.26
CA ALA A 207 -6.94 -5.46 -2.42
C ALA A 207 -6.48 -6.68 -1.63
N ASN A 208 -6.91 -6.80 -0.38
CA ASN A 208 -6.71 -7.97 0.45
C ASN A 208 -7.97 -8.85 0.39
N ALA A 209 -7.86 -10.03 -0.24
CA ALA A 209 -8.95 -10.99 -0.34
C ALA A 209 -9.52 -11.41 1.03
N ASP A 210 -8.67 -11.49 2.07
CA ASP A 210 -9.07 -11.89 3.42
C ASP A 210 -9.83 -10.78 4.17
N ALA A 211 -9.75 -9.53 3.71
CA ALA A 211 -10.45 -8.39 4.28
C ALA A 211 -11.85 -8.16 3.70
N LEU A 212 -12.23 -8.92 2.65
CA LEU A 212 -13.50 -8.81 1.95
C LEU A 212 -14.29 -10.12 2.08
N LYS A 213 -15.61 -10.07 1.81
CA LYS A 213 -16.36 -11.33 1.68
C LYS A 213 -15.91 -12.04 0.41
N GLU A 214 -15.81 -13.36 0.45
CA GLU A 214 -15.41 -14.19 -0.70
C GLU A 214 -16.21 -13.88 -1.97
N GLN A 215 -17.53 -13.68 -1.84
CA GLN A 215 -18.40 -13.31 -2.96
C GLN A 215 -18.09 -11.92 -3.52
N GLU A 216 -17.77 -10.96 -2.65
CA GLU A 216 -17.43 -9.59 -3.03
C GLU A 216 -16.09 -9.57 -3.76
N TYR A 217 -15.07 -10.27 -3.24
CA TYR A 217 -13.78 -10.41 -3.91
C TYR A 217 -13.90 -11.12 -5.26
N SER A 218 -14.65 -12.22 -5.34
CA SER A 218 -14.86 -12.95 -6.60
C SER A 218 -15.52 -12.09 -7.68
N LEU A 219 -16.45 -11.20 -7.30
CA LEU A 219 -17.05 -10.25 -8.23
C LEU A 219 -16.05 -9.19 -8.71
N LEU A 220 -15.20 -8.68 -7.82
CA LEU A 220 -14.13 -7.74 -8.18
C LEU A 220 -13.12 -8.38 -9.14
N ALA A 221 -12.62 -9.58 -8.81
CA ALA A 221 -11.63 -10.27 -9.62
C ALA A 221 -12.15 -10.59 -11.03
N LYS A 222 -13.43 -10.95 -11.17
CA LYS A 222 -14.08 -11.18 -12.48
C LYS A 222 -14.25 -9.93 -13.33
N GLU A 223 -14.32 -8.77 -12.69
CA GLU A 223 -14.48 -7.48 -13.37
C GLU A 223 -13.13 -6.96 -13.90
N MET A 224 -12.01 -7.43 -13.35
CA MET A 224 -10.67 -7.03 -13.79
C MET A 224 -10.19 -7.84 -15.00
N ALA A 225 -9.24 -7.29 -15.75
CA ALA A 225 -8.57 -7.97 -16.85
C ALA A 225 -7.66 -9.11 -16.37
N GLY A 226 -7.18 -9.03 -15.13
CA GLY A 226 -6.39 -10.08 -14.49
C GLY A 226 -6.10 -9.80 -13.02
N GLU A 227 -5.63 -10.83 -12.34
CA GLU A 227 -5.06 -10.78 -10.98
C GLU A 227 -3.55 -11.02 -11.12
N LEU A 228 -2.74 -10.17 -10.48
CA LEU A 228 -1.27 -10.21 -10.53
C LEU A 228 -0.70 -10.90 -9.29
#